data_AF-A0A7Y2DIQ6-F1
#
_entry.id   AF-A0A7Y2DIQ6-F1
#
_cell.length_a   1.000
_cell.length_b   1.000
_cell.length_c   1.000
_cell.angle_alpha   90.00
_cell.angle_beta   90.00
_cell.angle_gamma   90.00
#
_symmetry.space_group_name_H-M   'P 1'
#
loop_
_entity.id
_entity.type
_entity.pdbx_description
1 polymer ?
#
loop_
_entity_poly.entity_id
_entity_poly.type
_entity_poly.pdbx_seq_one_letter_code
_entity_poly.pdbx_strand_id
1 'polypeptide(L)'
;MNQASLHQFIASEHKKIAGADDLDGLFRLRLSTNLTLIKDLFFALYPESDHAESFKKLLSLFPALYKKSPNDLKLQDSHRINQGNWYQSEQLAGMQLYVDHFSENLKGLENRLDYFEKLGVNFLHLMPITPRPKGENDGGYA
;
A
#
# COMPACT_ATOMS: atom_id res chain seq x y z
N MET A 1 -8.91 -2.90 21.17
CA MET A 1 -8.85 -2.14 19.90
C MET A 1 -7.56 -2.55 19.20
N ASN A 2 -7.63 -3.08 17.98
CA ASN A 2 -6.43 -3.36 17.17
C ASN A 2 -6.02 -2.10 16.38
N GLN A 3 -4.85 -2.12 15.73
CA GLN A 3 -4.35 -0.94 15.00
C GLN A 3 -5.31 -0.45 13.91
N ALA A 4 -5.97 -1.37 13.19
CA ALA A 4 -6.95 -0.99 12.16
C ALA A 4 -8.13 -0.21 12.76
N SER A 5 -8.73 -0.72 13.84
CA SER A 5 -9.83 -0.05 14.54
C SER A 5 -9.40 1.30 15.16
N LEU A 6 -8.14 1.44 15.58
CA LEU A 6 -7.61 2.71 16.08
C LEU A 6 -7.47 3.75 14.95
N HIS A 7 -6.97 3.34 13.78
CA HIS A 7 -6.92 4.23 12.62
C HIS A 7 -8.29 4.66 12.14
N GLN A 8 -9.27 3.75 12.15
CA GLN A 8 -10.67 4.08 11.84
C GLN A 8 -11.22 5.12 12.80
N PHE A 9 -11.03 4.91 14.11
CA PHE A 9 -11.47 5.84 15.12
C PHE A 9 -10.86 7.23 14.90
N ILE A 10 -9.53 7.30 14.78
CA ILE A 10 -8.81 8.57 14.57
C ILE A 10 -9.23 9.25 13.27
N ALA A 11 -9.41 8.51 12.17
CA ALA A 11 -9.90 9.06 10.92
C ALA A 11 -11.31 9.65 11.05
N SER A 12 -12.20 8.95 11.77
CA SER A 12 -13.57 9.41 12.00
C SER A 12 -13.62 10.67 12.87
N GLU A 13 -12.78 10.76 13.90
CA GLU A 13 -12.69 11.94 14.77
C GLU A 13 -12.04 13.12 14.03
N HIS A 14 -10.96 12.88 13.29
CA HIS A 14 -10.29 13.91 12.48
C HIS A 14 -11.24 14.53 11.46
N LYS A 15 -12.03 13.69 10.77
CA LYS A 15 -13.05 14.15 9.82
C LYS A 15 -14.08 15.09 10.45
N LYS A 16 -14.45 14.88 11.71
CA LYS A 16 -15.39 15.75 12.45
C LYS A 16 -14.78 17.11 12.81
N ILE A 17 -13.48 17.15 13.11
CA ILE A 17 -12.79 18.33 13.62
C ILE A 17 -12.22 19.20 12.49
N ALA A 18 -11.53 18.59 11.53
CA ALA A 18 -10.76 19.28 10.49
C ALA A 18 -11.38 19.16 9.09
N GLY A 19 -12.49 18.43 8.95
CA GLY A 19 -13.13 18.14 7.67
C GLY A 19 -12.54 16.93 6.93
N ALA A 20 -13.22 16.48 5.87
CA ALA A 20 -12.86 15.27 5.13
C ALA A 20 -11.60 15.43 4.25
N ASP A 21 -11.23 16.67 3.92
CA ASP A 21 -10.22 16.98 2.92
C ASP A 21 -8.82 17.24 3.52
N ASP A 22 -8.68 17.30 4.85
CA ASP A 22 -7.37 17.45 5.52
C ASP A 22 -6.61 16.11 5.58
N LEU A 23 -6.16 15.65 4.42
CA LEU A 23 -5.39 14.43 4.25
C LEU A 23 -4.00 14.53 4.92
N ASP A 24 -3.39 15.71 4.93
CA ASP A 24 -2.10 15.95 5.58
C ASP A 24 -2.18 15.81 7.11
N GLY A 25 -3.25 16.35 7.73
CA GLY A 25 -3.54 16.13 9.14
C GLY A 25 -3.77 14.66 9.46
N LEU A 26 -4.56 13.97 8.63
CA LEU A 26 -4.81 12.54 8.80
C LEU A 26 -3.53 11.71 8.68
N PHE A 27 -2.63 12.04 7.75
CA PHE A 27 -1.32 11.40 7.63
C PHE A 27 -0.49 11.58 8.92
N ARG A 28 -0.40 12.80 9.46
CA ARG A 28 0.35 13.07 10.71
C ARG A 28 -0.19 12.26 11.88
N LEU A 29 -1.51 12.17 12.00
CA LEU A 29 -2.15 11.36 13.04
C LEU A 29 -1.82 9.88 12.88
N ARG A 30 -1.98 9.32 11.67
CA ARG A 30 -1.61 7.91 11.37
C ARG A 30 -0.14 7.62 11.71
N LEU A 31 0.77 8.51 11.33
CA LEU A 31 2.20 8.33 11.61
C LEU A 31 2.45 8.30 13.13
N SER A 32 1.90 9.25 13.86
CA SER A 32 2.02 9.31 15.33
C SER A 32 1.45 8.06 16.01
N THR A 33 0.31 7.55 15.54
CA THR A 33 -0.33 6.34 16.07
C THR A 33 0.52 5.07 15.87
N ASN A 34 1.29 4.99 14.79
CA ASN A 34 2.14 3.85 14.50
C ASN A 34 3.58 4.02 15.00
N LEU A 35 3.99 5.21 15.45
CA LEU A 35 5.40 5.51 15.69
C LEU A 35 6.05 4.55 16.68
N THR A 36 5.38 4.26 17.79
CA THR A 36 5.87 3.32 18.80
C THR A 36 5.96 1.90 18.24
N LEU A 37 4.94 1.44 17.50
CA LEU A 37 4.96 0.12 16.88
C LEU A 37 6.11 -0.02 15.86
N ILE A 38 6.32 1.01 15.03
CA ILE A 38 7.43 1.05 14.06
C ILE A 38 8.77 1.06 14.80
N LYS A 39 8.90 1.84 15.88
CA LYS A 39 10.10 1.88 16.73
C LYS A 39 10.40 0.50 17.30
N ASP A 40 9.43 -0.12 17.96
CA ASP A 40 9.61 -1.38 18.66
C ASP A 40 9.97 -2.52 17.69
N LEU A 41 9.27 -2.60 16.54
CA LEU A 41 9.56 -3.60 15.52
C LEU A 41 10.92 -3.40 14.86
N PHE A 42 11.31 -2.15 14.61
CA PHE A 42 12.63 -1.85 14.05
C PHE A 42 13.73 -2.25 15.04
N PHE A 43 13.67 -1.76 16.28
CA PHE A 43 14.72 -2.02 17.25
C PHE A 43 14.71 -3.45 17.83
N ALA A 44 13.65 -4.23 17.62
CA ALA A 44 13.64 -5.66 17.90
C ALA A 44 14.61 -6.46 16.99
N LEU A 45 14.88 -5.96 15.79
CA LEU A 45 15.81 -6.58 14.83
C LEU A 45 17.17 -5.88 14.77
N TYR A 46 17.18 -4.59 15.09
CA TYR A 46 18.28 -3.67 14.82
C TYR A 46 18.61 -2.90 16.10
N PRO A 47 19.63 -3.26 16.90
CA PRO A 47 19.86 -2.61 18.19
C PRO A 47 19.94 -1.07 18.13
N GLU A 48 19.26 -0.38 19.07
CA GLU A 48 19.17 1.09 19.08
C GLU A 48 20.54 1.77 19.20
N SER A 49 21.51 1.13 19.89
CA SER A 49 22.88 1.63 20.03
C SER A 49 23.58 1.87 18.70
N ASP A 50 23.30 1.03 17.71
CA ASP A 50 24.04 1.00 16.45
C ASP A 50 23.23 1.61 15.31
N HIS A 51 21.91 1.67 15.46
CA HIS A 51 20.98 1.92 14.34
C HIS A 51 20.02 3.10 14.58
N ALA A 52 20.25 3.94 15.60
CA ALA A 52 19.47 5.15 15.84
C ALA A 52 19.44 6.11 14.64
N GLU A 53 20.55 6.33 13.95
CA GLU A 53 20.60 7.21 12.76
C GLU A 53 19.85 6.61 11.57
N SER A 54 19.91 5.29 11.39
CA SER A 54 19.13 4.58 10.38
C SER A 54 17.62 4.72 10.64
N PHE A 55 17.21 4.64 11.90
CA PHE A 55 15.82 4.85 12.29
C PHE A 55 15.36 6.29 12.05
N LYS A 56 16.17 7.30 12.40
CA LYS A 56 15.88 8.71 12.07
C LYS A 56 15.72 8.92 10.56
N LYS A 57 16.60 8.30 9.76
CA LYS A 57 16.50 8.34 8.30
C LYS A 57 15.18 7.73 7.83
N LEU A 58 14.79 6.56 8.32
CA LEU A 58 13.50 5.93 8.02
C LEU A 58 12.33 6.88 8.34
N LEU A 59 12.31 7.48 9.52
CA LEU A 59 11.24 8.41 9.92
C LEU A 59 11.15 9.64 9.00
N SER A 60 12.30 10.16 8.53
CA SER A 60 12.33 11.29 7.59
C SER A 60 11.78 10.96 6.21
N LEU A 61 11.81 9.68 5.80
CA LEU A 61 11.32 9.24 4.48
C LEU A 61 9.79 9.26 4.40
N PHE A 62 9.07 8.95 5.49
CA PHE A 62 7.61 8.89 5.46
C PHE A 62 6.93 10.18 4.98
N PRO A 63 7.18 11.37 5.58
CA PRO A 63 6.58 12.61 5.09
C PRO A 63 7.06 12.98 3.68
N ALA A 64 8.31 12.68 3.33
CA ALA A 64 8.86 12.97 2.01
C ALA A 64 8.19 12.12 0.90
N LEU A 65 7.96 10.83 1.16
CA LEU A 65 7.27 9.92 0.24
C LEU A 65 5.78 10.26 0.15
N TYR A 66 5.14 10.55 1.29
CA TYR A 66 3.73 10.99 1.29
C TYR A 66 3.53 12.26 0.48
N LYS A 67 4.42 13.26 0.62
CA LYS A 67 4.38 14.50 -0.18
C LYS A 67 4.46 14.23 -1.69
N LYS A 68 5.26 13.25 -2.11
CA LYS A 68 5.40 12.83 -3.52
C LYS A 68 4.23 11.99 -4.03
N SER A 69 3.39 11.45 -3.16
CA SER A 69 2.28 10.58 -3.56
C SER A 69 1.18 11.37 -4.29
N PRO A 70 0.68 10.88 -5.45
CA PRO A 70 -0.47 11.45 -6.14
C PRO A 70 -1.70 11.58 -5.24
N ASN A 71 -2.53 12.60 -5.50
CA ASN A 71 -3.71 12.87 -4.69
C ASN A 71 -4.71 11.71 -4.70
N ASP A 72 -4.91 11.06 -5.84
CA ASP A 72 -5.85 9.94 -5.97
C ASP A 72 -5.46 8.75 -5.08
N LEU A 73 -4.17 8.50 -4.88
CA LEU A 73 -3.69 7.47 -3.96
C LEU A 73 -3.91 7.86 -2.49
N LYS A 74 -3.78 9.15 -2.15
CA LYS A 74 -4.09 9.65 -0.79
C LYS A 74 -5.58 9.56 -0.48
N LEU A 75 -6.43 9.80 -1.46
CA LEU A 75 -7.88 9.60 -1.35
C LEU A 75 -8.22 8.11 -1.20
N GLN A 76 -7.56 7.24 -1.99
CA GLN A 76 -7.72 5.79 -1.87
C GLN A 76 -7.35 5.27 -0.48
N ASP A 77 -6.27 5.78 0.12
CA ASP A 77 -5.89 5.51 1.50
C ASP A 77 -7.02 5.84 2.49
N SER A 78 -7.59 7.04 2.40
CA SER A 78 -8.68 7.50 3.26
C SER A 78 -9.92 6.59 3.10
N HIS A 79 -10.26 6.23 1.87
CA HIS A 79 -11.37 5.33 1.59
C HIS A 79 -11.15 3.95 2.23
N ARG A 80 -9.97 3.35 2.06
CA ARG A 80 -9.64 2.02 2.61
C ARG A 80 -9.67 1.99 4.13
N ILE A 81 -9.24 3.06 4.80
CA ILE A 81 -9.35 3.18 6.27
C ILE A 81 -10.82 3.07 6.68
N ASN A 82 -11.71 3.83 6.03
CA ASN A 82 -13.13 3.83 6.35
C ASN A 82 -13.82 2.50 6.05
N GLN A 83 -13.39 1.77 5.01
CA GLN A 83 -13.94 0.46 4.68
C GLN A 83 -13.46 -0.66 5.62
N GLY A 84 -12.37 -0.46 6.36
CA GLY A 84 -11.86 -1.45 7.33
C GLY A 84 -11.35 -2.73 6.67
N ASN A 85 -12.05 -3.84 6.91
CA ASN A 85 -11.67 -5.16 6.41
C ASN A 85 -12.09 -5.37 4.94
N TRP A 86 -11.87 -4.38 4.08
CA TRP A 86 -12.27 -4.43 2.65
C TRP A 86 -11.70 -5.65 1.92
N TYR A 87 -10.51 -6.10 2.34
CA TYR A 87 -9.81 -7.28 1.80
C TYR A 87 -10.47 -8.63 2.17
N GLN A 88 -11.49 -8.63 3.04
CA GLN A 88 -12.28 -9.82 3.40
C GLN A 88 -13.63 -9.89 2.67
N SER A 89 -13.93 -8.91 1.80
CA SER A 89 -15.19 -8.90 1.08
C SER A 89 -15.30 -10.08 0.12
N GLU A 90 -16.45 -10.74 0.11
CA GLU A 90 -16.83 -11.78 -0.85
C GLU A 90 -16.93 -11.25 -2.29
N GLN A 91 -16.97 -9.93 -2.47
CA GLN A 91 -16.94 -9.28 -3.77
C GLN A 91 -15.54 -9.31 -4.40
N LEU A 92 -14.48 -9.64 -3.67
CA LEU A 92 -13.12 -9.72 -4.22
C LEU A 92 -12.93 -11.02 -5.00
N ALA A 93 -12.63 -10.88 -6.29
CA ALA A 93 -12.23 -11.97 -7.17
C ALA A 93 -10.85 -11.66 -7.75
N GLY A 94 -9.85 -12.39 -7.26
CA GLY A 94 -8.45 -12.22 -7.64
C GLY A 94 -8.01 -13.12 -8.79
N MET A 95 -7.13 -12.62 -9.64
CA MET A 95 -6.47 -13.41 -10.69
C MET A 95 -4.97 -13.14 -10.70
N GLN A 96 -4.17 -14.19 -10.84
CA GLN A 96 -2.72 -14.12 -10.97
C GLN A 96 -2.31 -14.50 -12.39
N LEU A 97 -1.39 -13.75 -13.00
CA LEU A 97 -0.95 -13.98 -14.38
C LEU A 97 0.45 -13.46 -14.70
N TYR A 98 1.10 -14.09 -15.67
CA TYR A 98 2.29 -13.59 -16.34
C TYR A 98 1.88 -12.65 -17.48
N VAL A 99 2.33 -11.39 -17.44
CA VAL A 99 1.93 -10.35 -18.40
C VAL A 99 2.32 -10.71 -19.83
N ASP A 100 3.53 -11.24 -19.99
CA ASP A 100 4.09 -11.68 -21.26
C ASP A 100 3.37 -12.91 -21.83
N HIS A 101 2.99 -13.87 -20.98
CA HIS A 101 2.22 -15.04 -21.43
C HIS A 101 0.75 -14.72 -21.72
N PHE A 102 0.15 -13.77 -21.01
CA PHE A 102 -1.27 -13.44 -21.14
C PHE A 102 -1.55 -12.40 -22.24
N SER A 103 -0.67 -11.41 -22.38
CA SER A 103 -0.93 -10.22 -23.20
C SER A 103 0.32 -9.59 -23.81
N GLU A 104 1.43 -10.35 -23.90
CA GLU A 104 2.75 -9.93 -24.42
C GLU A 104 3.47 -8.85 -23.59
N ASN A 105 2.78 -7.79 -23.17
CA ASN A 105 3.31 -6.66 -22.40
C ASN A 105 2.19 -5.88 -21.69
N LEU A 106 2.55 -4.86 -20.90
CA LEU A 106 1.60 -4.07 -20.11
C LEU A 106 0.58 -3.29 -20.96
N LYS A 107 0.96 -2.81 -22.16
CA LYS A 107 0.00 -2.15 -23.06
C LYS A 107 -0.99 -3.15 -23.63
N GLY A 108 -0.53 -4.36 -23.93
CA GLY A 108 -1.41 -5.46 -24.33
C GLY A 108 -2.38 -5.84 -23.22
N LEU A 109 -1.93 -5.81 -21.95
CA LEU A 109 -2.78 -6.09 -20.78
C LEU A 109 -3.91 -5.07 -20.62
N GLU A 110 -3.63 -3.79 -20.87
CA GLU A 110 -4.64 -2.72 -20.86
C GLU A 110 -5.79 -3.00 -21.84
N ASN A 111 -5.49 -3.60 -23.00
CA ASN A 111 -6.51 -4.01 -23.98
C ASN A 111 -7.33 -5.24 -23.53
N ARG A 112 -7.04 -5.82 -22.36
CA ARG A 112 -7.75 -6.99 -21.80
C ARG A 112 -8.65 -6.63 -20.60
N LEU A 113 -8.83 -5.35 -20.27
CA LEU A 113 -9.68 -4.94 -19.14
C LEU A 113 -11.12 -5.48 -19.26
N ASP A 114 -11.74 -5.41 -20.44
CA ASP A 114 -13.07 -5.98 -20.70
C ASP A 114 -13.18 -7.48 -20.37
N TYR A 115 -12.10 -8.24 -20.58
CA TYR A 115 -12.06 -9.66 -20.25
C TYR A 115 -12.13 -9.89 -18.73
N PHE A 116 -11.38 -9.09 -17.96
CA PHE A 116 -11.40 -9.17 -16.49
C PHE A 116 -12.76 -8.74 -15.93
N GLU A 117 -13.33 -7.67 -16.46
CA GLU A 117 -14.67 -7.20 -16.06
C GLU A 117 -15.74 -8.27 -16.32
N LYS A 118 -15.72 -8.90 -17.50
CA LYS A 118 -16.66 -9.98 -17.85
C LYS A 118 -16.52 -11.20 -16.92
N LEU A 119 -15.30 -11.50 -16.47
CA LEU A 119 -15.04 -12.57 -15.52
C LEU A 119 -15.38 -12.18 -14.07
N GLY A 120 -15.62 -10.89 -13.81
CA GLY A 120 -15.82 -10.34 -12.48
C GLY A 120 -14.53 -10.15 -11.67
N VAL A 121 -13.36 -10.24 -12.29
CA VAL A 121 -12.06 -10.07 -11.64
C VAL A 121 -11.82 -8.59 -11.33
N ASN A 122 -11.49 -8.28 -10.07
CA ASN A 122 -11.27 -6.91 -9.59
C ASN A 122 -9.96 -6.75 -8.79
N PHE A 123 -9.12 -7.78 -8.77
CA PHE A 123 -7.78 -7.75 -8.21
C PHE A 123 -6.83 -8.55 -9.10
N LEU A 124 -5.78 -7.89 -9.60
CA LEU A 124 -4.75 -8.53 -10.44
C LEU A 124 -3.44 -8.63 -9.69
N HIS A 125 -2.92 -9.85 -9.57
CA HIS A 125 -1.55 -10.13 -9.16
C HIS A 125 -0.71 -10.40 -10.41
N LEU A 126 0.07 -9.39 -10.82
CA LEU A 126 0.98 -9.53 -11.94
C LEU A 126 2.27 -10.20 -11.46
N MET A 127 2.66 -11.29 -12.13
CA MET A 127 3.98 -11.91 -11.93
C MET A 127 5.10 -10.93 -12.26
N PRO A 128 6.35 -11.14 -11.78
CA PRO A 128 7.41 -10.13 -11.80
C PRO A 128 7.57 -9.38 -13.13
N ILE A 129 7.46 -8.04 -13.05
CA ILE A 129 7.53 -7.10 -14.20
C ILE A 129 8.79 -6.23 -14.18
N THR A 130 9.70 -6.45 -13.23
CA THR A 130 10.97 -5.72 -13.12
C THR A 130 12.02 -6.25 -14.10
N PRO A 131 13.08 -5.47 -14.41
CA PRO A 131 14.21 -5.96 -15.16
C PRO A 131 14.77 -7.25 -14.55
N ARG A 132 15.09 -8.23 -15.41
CA ARG A 132 15.52 -9.58 -15.04
C ARG A 132 16.68 -10.05 -15.94
N PRO A 133 17.53 -10.99 -15.49
CA PRO A 133 18.57 -11.59 -16.33
C PRO A 133 18.00 -12.20 -17.63
N LYS A 134 18.83 -12.21 -18.68
CA LYS A 134 18.54 -12.94 -19.92
C LYS A 134 18.67 -14.44 -19.68
N GLY A 135 17.77 -15.23 -20.28
CA GLY A 135 17.76 -16.68 -20.14
C GLY A 135 17.00 -17.12 -18.88
N GLU A 136 17.56 -18.08 -18.15
CA GLU A 136 16.99 -18.55 -16.89
C GLU A 136 16.97 -17.43 -15.85
N ASN A 137 15.77 -17.10 -15.34
CA ASN A 137 15.55 -16.03 -14.37
C ASN A 137 14.48 -16.38 -13.33
N ASP A 138 14.24 -17.69 -13.12
CA ASP A 138 13.25 -18.21 -12.18
C ASP A 138 11.86 -17.57 -12.35
N GLY A 139 11.36 -17.49 -13.59
CA GLY A 139 10.08 -16.84 -13.88
C GLY A 139 10.06 -15.32 -13.60
N GLY A 140 11.22 -14.68 -13.58
CA GLY A 140 11.39 -13.26 -13.30
C GLY A 140 11.59 -12.91 -11.83
N TYR A 141 11.75 -13.89 -10.94
CA TYR A 141 12.10 -13.64 -9.53
C TYR A 141 13.59 -13.33 -9.30
N ALA A 142 14.44 -13.52 -10.32
CA ALA A 142 15.85 -13.18 -10.31
C ALA A 142 16.16 -11.84 -10.99
#